data_AF-A0A2H4V9X8-F1
#
_entry.id   AF-A0A2H4V9X8-F1
#
_cell.length_a   1.000
_cell.length_b   1.000
_cell.length_c   1.000
_cell.angle_alpha   90.00
_cell.angle_beta   90.00
_cell.angle_gamma   90.00
#
_symmetry.space_group_name_H-M   'P 1'
#
loop_
_entity.id
_entity.type
_entity.pdbx_description
1 polymer ?
#
loop_
_entity_poly.entity_id
_entity_poly.type
_entity_poly.pdbx_seq_one_letter_code
_entity_poly.pdbx_strand_id
1 'polypeptide(L)'
;MGVKFKDIVSPEEIRFEDLDGKIVALDAANVIYQFLSSIRQLDGTPLKDQNGRVTSHFSGILYRTSALVEKGIKPIYVFDGQSSALKKETQQKRKEIKEESERKWKEALEEGRLDDARKFAVRSSRMSPEIVEGSKKLIKLMGIPYIQAKGEGEAQASYMVARGDAWCVASQDYDCMLFGAPRMVKNLTISGSQTNPELIELDKVLGNLGVTREQLVDMAIMVGTDFNQGIKGIGAKKGLKLIKEHGDIYQILEKLDIELDVDPTILRNMFLNHEVDSDYELKWQKADQEQIVDFLCGEHDFSESRVLSALDKLKKLQTTQSSLEQWF
;
A
#
# COMPACT_ATOMS: atom_id res chain seq x y z
N MET A 1 8.55 -6.15 1.10
CA MET A 1 8.22 -5.28 2.23
C MET A 1 7.13 -6.01 2.99
N GLY A 2 7.03 -5.80 4.29
CA GLY A 2 5.99 -6.45 5.10
C GLY A 2 6.22 -7.93 5.40
N VAL A 3 5.29 -8.46 6.19
CA VAL A 3 5.45 -9.75 6.85
C VAL A 3 5.25 -10.93 5.90
N LYS A 4 6.12 -11.94 5.99
CA LYS A 4 6.10 -13.12 5.10
C LYS A 4 5.08 -14.16 5.54
N PHE A 5 3.79 -13.91 5.31
CA PHE A 5 2.70 -14.82 5.67
C PHE A 5 2.14 -15.68 4.53
N LYS A 6 2.76 -15.65 3.34
CA LYS A 6 2.30 -16.41 2.16
C LYS A 6 2.10 -17.92 2.43
N ASP A 7 2.88 -18.49 3.34
CA ASP A 7 2.83 -19.94 3.63
C ASP A 7 1.74 -20.35 4.63
N ILE A 8 1.06 -19.37 5.25
CA ILE A 8 0.05 -19.61 6.30
C ILE A 8 -1.27 -18.88 6.02
N VAL A 9 -1.32 -18.00 5.02
CA VAL A 9 -2.53 -17.30 4.57
C VAL A 9 -2.94 -17.84 3.21
N SER A 10 -4.19 -18.26 3.10
CA SER A 10 -4.78 -18.72 1.84
C SER A 10 -5.77 -17.67 1.34
N PRO A 11 -5.45 -16.94 0.24
CA PRO A 11 -6.39 -16.01 -0.37
C PRO A 11 -7.51 -16.73 -1.12
N GLU A 12 -8.66 -16.07 -1.24
CA GLU A 12 -9.77 -16.47 -2.09
C GLU A 12 -9.74 -15.64 -3.38
N GLU A 13 -9.81 -16.31 -4.52
CA GLU A 13 -9.89 -15.63 -5.81
C GLU A 13 -11.28 -15.00 -5.99
N ILE A 14 -11.33 -13.71 -6.29
CA ILE A 14 -12.55 -12.97 -6.59
C ILE A 14 -12.46 -12.33 -7.97
N ARG A 15 -13.59 -11.93 -8.54
CA ARG A 15 -13.62 -11.21 -9.81
C ARG A 15 -13.73 -9.72 -9.56
N PHE A 16 -13.39 -8.93 -10.57
CA PHE A 16 -13.50 -7.47 -10.48
C PHE A 16 -14.95 -7.01 -10.32
N GLU A 17 -15.90 -7.75 -10.88
CA GLU A 17 -17.34 -7.46 -10.78
C GLU A 17 -17.86 -7.59 -9.35
N ASP A 18 -17.21 -8.41 -8.52
CA ASP A 18 -17.58 -8.58 -7.11
C ASP A 18 -17.23 -7.33 -6.27
N LEU A 19 -16.46 -6.40 -6.85
CA LEU A 19 -16.07 -5.10 -6.27
C LEU A 19 -16.87 -3.91 -6.83
N ASP A 20 -17.87 -4.14 -7.68
CA ASP A 20 -18.71 -3.05 -8.23
C ASP A 20 -19.41 -2.28 -7.10
N GLY A 21 -19.36 -0.96 -7.19
CA GLY A 21 -19.88 -0.02 -6.19
C GLY A 21 -19.10 0.04 -4.86
N LYS A 22 -18.08 -0.81 -4.66
CA LYS A 22 -17.30 -0.84 -3.41
C LYS A 22 -16.30 0.31 -3.35
N ILE A 23 -16.18 0.90 -2.17
CA ILE A 23 -15.09 1.83 -1.84
C ILE A 23 -13.86 1.00 -1.48
N VAL A 24 -12.70 1.31 -2.07
CA VAL A 24 -11.46 0.56 -1.84
C VAL A 24 -10.34 1.52 -1.46
N ALA A 25 -9.73 1.28 -0.29
CA ALA A 25 -8.59 2.03 0.21
C ALA A 25 -7.29 1.49 -0.41
N LEU A 26 -6.69 2.26 -1.32
CA LEU A 26 -5.41 1.94 -1.93
C LEU A 26 -4.29 2.44 -1.01
N ASP A 27 -3.41 1.56 -0.57
CA ASP A 27 -2.14 1.97 0.02
C ASP A 27 -1.31 2.67 -1.07
N ALA A 28 -1.16 3.99 -0.96
CA ALA A 28 -0.51 4.78 -1.99
C ALA A 28 0.97 4.42 -2.14
N ALA A 29 1.68 4.15 -1.04
CA ALA A 29 3.09 3.83 -1.10
C ALA A 29 3.30 2.50 -1.82
N ASN A 30 2.55 1.46 -1.44
CA ASN A 30 2.62 0.16 -2.07
C ASN A 30 2.18 0.21 -3.55
N VAL A 31 1.07 0.89 -3.87
CA VAL A 31 0.54 0.98 -5.23
C VAL A 31 1.44 1.77 -6.17
N ILE A 32 1.92 2.95 -5.76
CA ILE A 32 2.81 3.76 -6.62
C ILE A 32 4.13 3.01 -6.85
N TYR A 33 4.63 2.33 -5.83
CA TYR A 33 5.81 1.52 -5.96
C TYR A 33 5.62 0.36 -6.95
N GLN A 34 4.47 -0.32 -6.92
CA GLN A 34 4.11 -1.29 -7.95
C GLN A 34 4.15 -0.66 -9.35
N PHE A 35 3.67 0.56 -9.54
CA PHE A 35 3.72 1.23 -10.84
C PHE A 35 5.15 1.52 -11.30
N LEU A 36 6.01 2.04 -10.42
CA LEU A 36 7.42 2.27 -10.72
C LEU A 36 8.18 0.98 -11.05
N SER A 37 7.77 -0.14 -10.46
CA SER A 37 8.42 -1.45 -10.70
C SER A 37 7.90 -2.14 -11.95
N SER A 38 6.60 -2.08 -12.24
CA SER A 38 5.95 -2.87 -13.29
C SER A 38 5.76 -2.14 -14.61
N ILE A 39 5.63 -0.80 -14.61
CA ILE A 39 5.38 -0.01 -15.81
C ILE A 39 6.72 0.49 -16.35
N ARG A 40 7.22 -0.21 -17.38
CA ARG A 40 8.54 -0.01 -17.98
C ARG A 40 8.46 -0.03 -19.50
N GLN A 41 9.52 0.46 -20.13
CA GLN A 41 9.77 0.28 -21.55
C GLN A 41 10.14 -1.18 -21.86
N LEU A 42 10.19 -1.54 -23.14
CA LEU A 42 10.51 -2.90 -23.58
C LEU A 42 11.92 -3.36 -23.15
N ASP A 43 12.85 -2.42 -23.00
CA ASP A 43 14.21 -2.65 -22.54
C ASP A 43 14.32 -2.76 -20.99
N GLY A 44 13.20 -2.67 -20.27
CA GLY A 44 13.16 -2.73 -18.81
C GLY A 44 13.47 -1.40 -18.12
N THR A 45 13.76 -0.33 -18.84
CA THR A 45 13.95 1.00 -18.23
C THR A 45 12.61 1.60 -17.79
N PRO A 46 12.57 2.47 -16.76
CA PRO A 46 11.35 3.18 -16.39
C PRO A 46 10.83 4.06 -17.53
N LEU A 47 9.53 4.35 -17.53
CA LEU A 47 8.99 5.41 -18.39
C LEU A 47 9.56 6.74 -17.92
N LYS A 48 10.03 7.55 -18.86
CA LYS A 48 10.58 8.88 -18.62
C LYS A 48 10.01 9.88 -19.62
N ASP A 49 9.95 11.14 -19.22
CA ASP A 49 9.69 12.26 -20.12
C ASP A 49 10.99 12.75 -20.80
N GLN A 50 10.89 13.75 -21.68
CA GLN A 50 12.01 14.32 -22.43
C GLN A 50 13.09 14.94 -21.53
N ASN A 51 12.73 15.34 -20.30
CA ASN A 51 13.65 15.87 -19.30
C ASN A 51 14.29 14.76 -18.45
N GLY A 52 14.00 13.49 -18.75
CA GLY A 52 14.53 12.33 -18.05
C GLY A 52 13.86 12.04 -16.70
N ARG A 53 12.76 12.72 -16.36
CA ARG A 53 12.02 12.49 -15.11
C ARG A 53 11.19 11.22 -15.24
N VAL A 54 11.12 10.41 -14.19
CA VAL A 54 10.38 9.13 -14.20
C VAL A 54 8.88 9.40 -14.15
N THR A 55 8.11 8.85 -15.10
CA THR A 55 6.65 9.08 -15.25
C THR A 55 5.82 7.80 -15.09
N SER A 56 6.44 6.65 -14.80
CA SER A 56 5.75 5.36 -14.61
C SER A 56 4.60 5.43 -13.58
N HIS A 57 4.77 6.22 -12.52
CA HIS A 57 3.74 6.41 -11.49
C HIS A 57 2.52 7.17 -12.01
N PHE A 58 2.69 8.23 -12.80
CA PHE A 58 1.58 8.93 -13.44
C PHE A 58 0.79 8.04 -14.39
N SER A 59 1.50 7.24 -15.19
CA SER A 59 0.88 6.24 -16.07
C SER A 59 0.04 5.25 -15.27
N GLY A 60 0.61 4.68 -14.20
CA GLY A 60 -0.11 3.77 -13.32
C GLY A 60 -1.33 4.41 -12.68
N ILE A 61 -1.18 5.59 -12.07
CA ILE A 61 -2.28 6.33 -11.44
C ILE A 61 -3.39 6.62 -12.45
N LEU A 62 -3.07 7.19 -13.62
CA LEU A 62 -4.06 7.51 -14.63
C LEU A 62 -4.79 6.26 -15.11
N TYR A 63 -4.06 5.30 -15.69
CA TYR A 63 -4.70 4.21 -16.41
C TYR A 63 -5.29 3.13 -15.48
N ARG A 64 -4.66 2.85 -14.33
CA ARG A 64 -5.18 1.83 -13.40
C ARG A 64 -6.38 2.34 -12.64
N THR A 65 -6.31 3.55 -12.11
CA THR A 65 -7.44 4.15 -11.40
C THR A 65 -8.63 4.31 -12.33
N SER A 66 -8.42 4.78 -13.56
CA SER A 66 -9.48 4.89 -14.56
C SER A 66 -10.11 3.53 -14.89
N ALA A 67 -9.32 2.45 -14.96
CA ALA A 67 -9.84 1.10 -15.18
C ALA A 67 -10.61 0.54 -13.96
N LEU A 68 -10.19 0.86 -12.72
CA LEU A 68 -10.95 0.51 -11.52
C LEU A 68 -12.30 1.22 -11.50
N VAL A 69 -12.30 2.51 -11.81
CA VAL A 69 -13.50 3.33 -11.90
C VAL A 69 -14.45 2.84 -12.99
N GLU A 70 -13.94 2.45 -14.16
CA GLU A 70 -14.74 1.86 -15.23
C GLU A 70 -15.49 0.60 -14.77
N LYS A 71 -14.87 -0.18 -13.89
CA LYS A 71 -15.45 -1.37 -13.23
C LYS A 71 -16.38 -1.04 -12.06
N GLY A 72 -16.61 0.25 -11.78
CA GLY A 72 -17.50 0.74 -10.72
C GLY A 72 -16.88 0.76 -9.31
N ILE A 73 -15.59 0.45 -9.19
CA ILE A 73 -14.85 0.58 -7.94
C ILE A 73 -14.63 2.07 -7.63
N LYS A 74 -14.78 2.45 -6.36
CA LYS A 74 -14.56 3.82 -5.87
C LYS A 74 -13.24 3.88 -5.09
N PRO A 75 -12.11 4.18 -5.76
CA PRO A 75 -10.81 4.18 -5.10
C PRO A 75 -10.65 5.41 -4.20
N ILE A 76 -9.94 5.23 -3.09
CA ILE A 76 -9.39 6.29 -2.25
C ILE A 76 -7.92 5.99 -2.03
N TYR A 77 -7.04 6.99 -2.18
CA TYR A 77 -5.61 6.80 -1.92
C TYR A 77 -5.27 7.16 -0.48
N VAL A 78 -4.48 6.34 0.20
CA VAL A 78 -4.03 6.63 1.58
C VAL A 78 -2.52 6.76 1.57
N PHE A 79 -2.04 7.97 1.84
CA PHE A 79 -0.62 8.31 1.90
C PHE A 79 -0.10 8.27 3.33
N ASP A 80 1.16 7.86 3.46
CA ASP A 80 1.86 7.88 4.75
C ASP A 80 2.06 9.29 5.28
N GLY A 81 1.84 9.44 6.57
CA GLY A 81 2.19 10.60 7.37
C GLY A 81 3.63 10.61 7.85
N GLN A 82 3.88 11.55 8.76
CA GLN A 82 5.14 11.57 9.49
C GLN A 82 5.07 10.56 10.64
N SER A 83 5.62 9.36 10.44
CA SER A 83 5.67 8.31 11.46
C SER A 83 6.30 8.80 12.78
N SER A 84 5.50 8.83 13.85
CA SER A 84 5.89 9.24 15.21
C SER A 84 6.64 8.15 15.98
N ALA A 85 6.48 6.88 15.58
CA ALA A 85 6.86 5.69 16.35
C ALA A 85 8.38 5.50 16.54
N LEU A 86 9.20 6.17 15.74
CA LEU A 86 10.66 6.07 15.80
C LEU A 86 11.34 7.44 16.02
N LYS A 87 10.66 8.35 16.73
CA LYS A 87 11.22 9.66 17.14
C LYS A 87 12.39 9.58 18.14
N LYS A 88 12.90 8.39 18.51
CA LYS A 88 13.95 8.24 19.53
C LYS A 88 15.29 7.64 19.07
N GLU A 89 15.46 7.25 17.80
CA GLU A 89 16.81 6.99 17.26
C GLU A 89 17.19 8.03 16.20
N THR A 90 18.41 8.54 16.32
CA THR A 90 18.93 9.79 15.76
C THR A 90 18.53 9.99 14.29
N GLN A 91 17.83 11.10 13.99
CA GLN A 91 17.45 11.53 12.63
C GLN A 91 18.62 11.41 11.63
N GLN A 92 19.86 11.57 12.11
CA GLN A 92 21.10 11.40 11.38
C GLN A 92 21.24 10.00 10.73
N LYS A 93 21.08 8.90 11.50
CA LYS A 93 21.24 7.53 10.98
C LYS A 93 20.16 7.18 9.96
N ARG A 94 18.94 7.69 10.17
CA ARG A 94 17.83 7.55 9.21
C ARG A 94 18.10 8.29 7.91
N LYS A 95 18.63 9.52 8.01
CA LYS A 95 19.02 10.31 6.84
C LYS A 95 20.13 9.62 6.06
N GLU A 96 21.15 9.10 6.73
CA GLU A 96 22.27 8.37 6.12
C GLU A 96 21.80 7.07 5.43
N ILE A 97 20.97 6.26 6.10
CA ILE A 97 20.38 5.05 5.51
C ILE A 97 19.48 5.40 4.32
N LYS A 98 18.71 6.50 4.42
CA LYS A 98 17.84 7.00 3.36
C LYS A 98 18.62 7.46 2.14
N GLU A 99 19.62 8.32 2.32
CA GLU A 99 20.47 8.84 1.25
C GLU A 99 21.27 7.71 0.59
N GLU A 100 21.83 6.78 1.37
CA GLU A 100 22.57 5.65 0.84
C GLU A 100 21.65 4.67 0.09
N SER A 101 20.45 4.41 0.60
CA SER A 101 19.47 3.54 -0.06
C SER A 101 18.85 4.20 -1.29
N GLU A 102 18.66 5.52 -1.31
CA GLU A 102 18.20 6.27 -2.47
C GLU A 102 19.26 6.29 -3.59
N ARG A 103 20.54 6.47 -3.23
CA ARG A 103 21.65 6.33 -4.18
C ARG A 103 21.71 4.93 -4.78
N LYS A 104 21.70 3.90 -3.93
CA LYS A 104 21.70 2.49 -4.37
C LYS A 104 20.44 2.13 -5.15
N TRP A 105 19.31 2.78 -4.87
CA TRP A 105 18.09 2.63 -5.65
C TRP A 105 18.23 3.23 -7.05
N LYS A 106 18.72 4.48 -7.17
CA LYS A 106 18.97 5.13 -8.47
C LYS A 106 19.95 4.31 -9.31
N GLU A 107 21.07 3.89 -8.72
CA GLU A 107 22.07 3.02 -9.36
C GLU A 107 21.45 1.70 -9.82
N ALA A 108 20.72 0.99 -8.94
CA ALA A 108 20.09 -0.28 -9.32
C ALA A 108 18.95 -0.12 -10.35
N LEU A 109 18.28 1.04 -10.39
CA LEU A 109 17.24 1.35 -11.36
C LEU A 109 17.85 1.65 -12.75
N GLU A 110 18.96 2.36 -12.79
CA GLU A 110 19.73 2.65 -14.01
C GLU A 110 20.40 1.40 -14.58
N GLU A 111 20.87 0.50 -13.72
CA GLU A 111 21.51 -0.77 -14.11
C GLU A 111 20.51 -1.91 -14.38
N GLY A 112 19.20 -1.67 -14.23
CA GLY A 112 18.17 -2.69 -14.47
C GLY A 112 18.13 -3.83 -13.44
N ARG A 113 18.79 -3.69 -12.28
CA ARG A 113 18.81 -4.69 -11.19
C ARG A 113 17.55 -4.60 -10.34
N LEU A 114 16.46 -5.18 -10.83
CA LEU A 114 15.11 -5.03 -10.29
C LEU A 114 14.96 -5.46 -8.82
N ASP A 115 15.52 -6.60 -8.41
CA ASP A 115 15.39 -7.07 -7.02
C ASP A 115 16.20 -6.24 -6.02
N ASP A 116 17.29 -5.65 -6.49
CA ASP A 116 18.15 -4.78 -5.69
C ASP A 116 17.55 -3.38 -5.58
N ALA A 117 17.11 -2.80 -6.70
CA ALA A 117 16.27 -1.59 -6.71
C ALA A 117 15.05 -1.80 -5.82
N ARG A 118 14.50 -3.04 -5.83
CA ARG A 118 13.35 -3.37 -5.00
C ARG A 118 13.69 -3.24 -3.51
N LYS A 119 14.79 -3.86 -3.08
CA LYS A 119 15.28 -3.81 -1.69
C LYS A 119 15.71 -2.41 -1.25
N PHE A 120 16.34 -1.63 -2.14
CA PHE A 120 16.88 -0.31 -1.80
C PHE A 120 15.81 0.78 -1.73
N ALA A 121 14.79 0.73 -2.60
CA ALA A 121 13.63 1.63 -2.47
C ALA A 121 12.86 1.43 -1.16
N VAL A 122 12.79 0.17 -0.71
CA VAL A 122 12.10 -0.22 0.53
C VAL A 122 12.85 0.32 1.76
N ARG A 123 14.19 0.26 1.74
CA ARG A 123 15.04 0.74 2.85
C ARG A 123 15.21 2.25 2.92
N SER A 124 14.93 3.01 1.85
CA SER A 124 15.12 4.47 1.88
C SER A 124 13.98 5.25 2.56
N SER A 125 12.93 4.59 3.03
CA SER A 125 11.67 5.23 3.42
C SER A 125 11.09 6.12 2.29
N ARG A 126 10.52 5.39 1.33
CA ARG A 126 9.28 5.67 0.57
C ARG A 126 9.29 6.89 -0.36
N MET A 127 9.81 6.69 -1.58
CA MET A 127 9.72 7.60 -2.74
C MET A 127 10.32 9.01 -2.56
N SER A 128 10.76 9.62 -3.67
CA SER A 128 11.14 11.04 -3.62
C SER A 128 9.90 11.90 -3.34
N PRO A 129 10.04 13.02 -2.60
CA PRO A 129 8.93 13.94 -2.37
C PRO A 129 8.25 14.40 -3.66
N GLU A 130 9.03 14.55 -4.74
CA GLU A 130 8.55 14.89 -6.08
C GLU A 130 7.55 13.85 -6.63
N ILE A 131 7.84 12.55 -6.48
CA ILE A 131 6.93 11.49 -6.91
C ILE A 131 5.65 11.52 -6.07
N VAL A 132 5.76 11.69 -4.76
CA VAL A 132 4.60 11.71 -3.86
C VAL A 132 3.70 12.90 -4.16
N GLU A 133 4.25 14.11 -4.25
CA GLU A 133 3.48 15.33 -4.49
C GLU A 133 2.95 15.39 -5.92
N GLY A 134 3.72 14.93 -6.92
CA GLY A 134 3.21 14.74 -8.28
C GLY A 134 2.04 13.76 -8.31
N SER A 135 2.15 12.63 -7.60
CA SER A 135 1.08 11.63 -7.51
C SER A 135 -0.19 12.23 -6.89
N LYS A 136 -0.05 12.94 -5.76
CA LYS A 136 -1.17 13.65 -5.11
C LYS A 136 -1.80 14.69 -6.03
N LYS A 137 -0.99 15.48 -6.77
CA LYS A 137 -1.48 16.45 -7.76
C LYS A 137 -2.35 15.74 -8.79
N LEU A 138 -1.86 14.68 -9.42
CA LEU A 138 -2.63 13.94 -10.43
C LEU A 138 -3.92 13.31 -9.86
N ILE A 139 -3.84 12.64 -8.70
CA ILE A 139 -4.99 12.02 -8.03
C ILE A 139 -6.08 13.06 -7.74
N LYS A 140 -5.68 14.23 -7.24
CA LYS A 140 -6.58 15.36 -6.98
C LYS A 140 -7.22 15.87 -8.27
N LEU A 141 -6.42 16.09 -9.32
CA LEU A 141 -6.94 16.54 -10.61
C LEU A 141 -7.93 15.53 -11.22
N MET A 142 -7.70 14.23 -11.03
CA MET A 142 -8.63 13.17 -11.44
C MET A 142 -9.94 13.13 -10.63
N GLY A 143 -10.07 13.97 -9.58
CA GLY A 143 -11.26 14.01 -8.73
C GLY A 143 -11.35 12.83 -7.75
N ILE A 144 -10.24 12.15 -7.48
CA ILE A 144 -10.18 11.01 -6.55
C ILE A 144 -9.73 11.53 -5.18
N PRO A 145 -10.44 11.21 -4.08
CA PRO A 145 -10.01 11.62 -2.76
C PRO A 145 -8.74 10.87 -2.34
N TYR A 146 -7.88 11.56 -1.60
CA TYR A 146 -6.78 10.93 -0.88
C TYR A 146 -6.75 11.40 0.56
N ILE A 147 -6.28 10.54 1.44
CA ILE A 147 -6.08 10.81 2.87
C ILE A 147 -4.58 10.87 3.15
N GLN A 148 -4.21 11.84 3.98
CA GLN A 148 -2.87 11.95 4.54
C GLN A 148 -2.91 11.36 5.95
N ALA A 149 -2.35 10.15 6.14
CA ALA A 149 -2.30 9.52 7.46
C ALA A 149 -1.47 10.34 8.46
N LYS A 150 -1.66 10.09 9.76
CA LYS A 150 -0.78 10.63 10.82
C LYS A 150 0.53 9.84 10.93
N GLY A 151 0.46 8.53 10.77
CA GLY A 151 1.59 7.61 10.75
C GLY A 151 1.62 6.78 9.47
N GLU A 152 1.45 5.48 9.59
CA GLU A 152 1.46 4.55 8.46
C GLU A 152 0.15 4.61 7.66
N GLY A 153 0.27 4.68 6.34
CA GLY A 153 -0.86 4.70 5.41
C GLY A 153 -1.68 3.41 5.45
N GLU A 154 -1.03 2.25 5.57
CA GLU A 154 -1.73 0.96 5.75
C GLU A 154 -2.52 0.90 7.05
N ALA A 155 -2.01 1.53 8.11
CA ALA A 155 -2.71 1.60 9.40
C ALA A 155 -3.97 2.47 9.28
N GLN A 156 -3.84 3.65 8.66
CA GLN A 156 -4.98 4.51 8.35
C GLN A 156 -6.00 3.80 7.45
N ALA A 157 -5.55 3.15 6.36
CA ALA A 157 -6.43 2.42 5.46
C ALA A 157 -7.16 1.27 6.19
N SER A 158 -6.46 0.55 7.06
CA SER A 158 -7.03 -0.52 7.88
C SER A 158 -8.11 -0.01 8.83
N TYR A 159 -7.86 1.15 9.46
CA TYR A 159 -8.86 1.83 10.30
C TYR A 159 -10.10 2.24 9.51
N MET A 160 -9.95 2.82 8.32
CA MET A 160 -11.09 3.20 7.46
C MET A 160 -11.95 1.99 7.10
N VAL A 161 -11.34 0.83 6.81
CA VAL A 161 -12.06 -0.41 6.51
C VAL A 161 -12.71 -1.00 7.76
N ALA A 162 -12.02 -0.98 8.89
CA ALA A 162 -12.58 -1.44 10.17
C ALA A 162 -13.78 -0.62 10.63
N ARG A 163 -13.79 0.69 10.33
CA ARG A 163 -14.91 1.61 10.60
C ARG A 163 -16.07 1.47 9.61
N GLY A 164 -15.85 0.83 8.46
CA GLY A 164 -16.86 0.61 7.41
C GLY A 164 -16.91 1.70 6.33
N ASP A 165 -15.97 2.65 6.33
CA ASP A 165 -15.90 3.74 5.33
C ASP A 165 -15.33 3.25 3.99
N ALA A 166 -14.58 2.14 4.01
CA ALA A 166 -14.13 1.41 2.84
C ALA A 166 -14.40 -0.09 3.02
N TRP A 167 -14.55 -0.83 1.92
CA TRP A 167 -14.86 -2.25 1.96
C TRP A 167 -13.62 -3.13 2.17
N CYS A 168 -12.48 -2.75 1.58
CA CYS A 168 -11.20 -3.43 1.76
C CYS A 168 -10.02 -2.47 1.58
N VAL A 169 -8.85 -2.90 2.06
CA VAL A 169 -7.56 -2.29 1.72
C VAL A 169 -6.97 -3.02 0.51
N ALA A 170 -6.52 -2.31 -0.51
CA ALA A 170 -5.74 -2.88 -1.60
C ALA A 170 -4.25 -2.64 -1.34
N SER A 171 -3.54 -3.71 -0.98
CA SER A 171 -2.10 -3.74 -0.77
C SER A 171 -1.56 -5.12 -1.15
N GLN A 172 -0.29 -5.21 -1.51
CA GLN A 172 0.40 -6.49 -1.69
C GLN A 172 0.98 -7.05 -0.39
N ASP A 173 1.12 -6.20 0.62
CA ASP A 173 1.73 -6.52 1.90
C ASP A 173 0.66 -6.94 2.92
N TYR A 174 1.04 -7.80 3.87
CA TYR A 174 0.09 -8.39 4.82
C TYR A 174 -0.13 -7.51 6.06
N ASP A 175 0.56 -6.38 6.16
CA ASP A 175 0.63 -5.54 7.36
C ASP A 175 -0.73 -4.89 7.66
N CYS A 176 -1.56 -4.66 6.64
CA CYS A 176 -2.96 -4.26 6.79
C CYS A 176 -3.75 -5.17 7.75
N MET A 177 -3.50 -6.49 7.72
CA MET A 177 -4.16 -7.43 8.65
C MET A 177 -3.68 -7.26 10.09
N LEU A 178 -2.40 -6.90 10.28
CA LEU A 178 -1.81 -6.64 11.59
C LEU A 178 -2.41 -5.38 12.22
N PHE A 179 -2.61 -4.34 11.41
CA PHE A 179 -3.36 -3.14 11.79
C PHE A 179 -4.86 -3.39 11.97
N GLY A 180 -5.36 -4.55 11.52
CA GLY A 180 -6.72 -5.00 11.75
C GLY A 180 -7.72 -4.71 10.66
N ALA A 181 -7.29 -4.53 9.41
CA ALA A 181 -8.19 -4.48 8.27
C ALA A 181 -9.02 -5.78 8.21
N PRO A 182 -10.37 -5.70 8.28
CA PRO A 182 -11.22 -6.87 8.14
C PRO A 182 -11.05 -7.58 6.78
N ARG A 183 -10.77 -6.80 5.73
CA ARG A 183 -10.60 -7.29 4.36
C ARG A 183 -9.43 -6.60 3.68
N MET A 184 -8.61 -7.37 3.00
CA MET A 184 -7.61 -6.86 2.06
C MET A 184 -7.73 -7.58 0.71
N VAL A 185 -7.40 -6.86 -0.37
CA VAL A 185 -7.40 -7.40 -1.73
C VAL A 185 -6.03 -7.21 -2.36
N LYS A 186 -5.41 -8.31 -2.79
CA LYS A 186 -4.18 -8.28 -3.58
C LYS A 186 -4.50 -8.24 -5.07
N ASN A 187 -3.49 -7.88 -5.85
CA ASN A 187 -3.49 -7.90 -7.31
C ASN A 187 -4.47 -6.94 -7.99
N LEU A 188 -5.07 -6.01 -7.24
CA LEU A 188 -6.05 -5.06 -7.78
C LEU A 188 -5.45 -4.09 -8.81
N THR A 189 -4.17 -3.72 -8.64
CA THR A 189 -3.46 -2.71 -9.45
C THR A 189 -2.49 -3.29 -10.47
N ILE A 190 -2.36 -4.63 -10.54
CA ILE A 190 -1.42 -5.32 -11.45
C ILE A 190 -2.04 -5.45 -12.86
N SER A 191 -1.24 -5.26 -13.92
CA SER A 191 -1.67 -5.65 -15.29
C SER A 191 -1.49 -7.13 -15.54
N GLY A 192 -2.53 -7.72 -16.13
CA GLY A 192 -2.49 -8.97 -16.87
C GLY A 192 -3.92 -9.47 -17.01
N SER A 193 -4.34 -9.89 -18.20
CA SER A 193 -5.68 -10.46 -18.44
C SER A 193 -5.94 -11.78 -17.68
N GLN A 194 -4.99 -12.24 -16.86
CA GLN A 194 -5.02 -13.55 -16.20
C GLN A 194 -4.75 -13.52 -14.69
N THR A 195 -4.73 -12.35 -14.03
CA THR A 195 -4.60 -12.30 -12.58
C THR A 195 -5.86 -11.71 -11.97
N ASN A 196 -6.70 -12.59 -11.45
CA ASN A 196 -7.87 -12.20 -10.68
C ASN A 196 -7.43 -11.62 -9.32
N PRO A 197 -8.17 -10.64 -8.77
CA PRO A 197 -7.90 -10.15 -7.43
C PRO A 197 -8.03 -11.27 -6.39
N GLU A 198 -7.21 -11.16 -5.35
CA GLU A 198 -7.15 -12.14 -4.26
C GLU A 198 -7.66 -11.50 -2.97
N LEU A 199 -8.82 -11.93 -2.49
CA LEU A 199 -9.43 -11.51 -1.24
C LEU A 199 -8.84 -12.27 -0.05
N ILE A 200 -8.50 -11.54 1.00
CA ILE A 200 -8.14 -12.12 2.29
C ILE A 200 -9.00 -11.45 3.35
N GLU A 201 -9.71 -12.27 4.13
CA GLU A 201 -10.53 -11.81 5.25
C GLU A 201 -9.86 -12.18 6.57
N LEU A 202 -9.66 -11.18 7.44
CA LEU A 202 -8.91 -11.34 8.69
C LEU A 202 -9.53 -12.42 9.57
N ASP A 203 -10.85 -12.45 9.72
CA ASP A 203 -11.55 -13.43 10.56
C ASP A 203 -11.36 -14.86 10.05
N LYS A 204 -11.35 -15.08 8.73
CA LYS A 204 -11.06 -16.39 8.14
C LYS A 204 -9.61 -16.80 8.41
N VAL A 205 -8.66 -15.86 8.28
CA VAL A 205 -7.25 -16.11 8.59
C VAL A 205 -7.08 -16.48 10.06
N LEU A 206 -7.63 -15.69 10.98
CA LEU A 206 -7.56 -15.94 12.42
C LEU A 206 -8.22 -17.27 12.79
N GLY A 207 -9.39 -17.57 12.23
CA GLY A 207 -10.12 -18.83 12.45
C GLY A 207 -9.35 -20.06 11.94
N ASN A 208 -8.79 -19.99 10.73
CA ASN A 208 -8.01 -21.08 10.13
C ASN A 208 -6.71 -21.33 10.90
N LEU A 209 -6.07 -20.26 11.38
CA LEU A 209 -4.85 -20.37 12.18
C LEU A 209 -5.15 -20.75 13.64
N GLY A 210 -6.35 -20.45 14.15
CA GLY A 210 -6.71 -20.63 15.55
C GLY A 210 -5.94 -19.70 16.47
N VAL A 211 -5.80 -18.42 16.08
CA VAL A 211 -5.07 -17.39 16.84
C VAL A 211 -5.86 -16.08 16.88
N THR A 212 -5.56 -15.22 17.85
CA THR A 212 -6.08 -13.84 17.94
C THR A 212 -5.28 -12.87 17.07
N ARG A 213 -5.77 -11.64 16.89
CA ARG A 213 -5.03 -10.59 16.16
C ARG A 213 -3.73 -10.23 16.88
N GLU A 214 -3.77 -10.15 18.20
CA GLU A 214 -2.60 -9.92 19.06
C GLU A 214 -1.54 -10.98 18.84
N GLN A 215 -1.97 -12.24 18.78
CA GLN A 215 -1.09 -13.37 18.48
C GLN A 215 -0.55 -13.32 17.04
N LEU A 216 -1.34 -12.89 16.07
CA LEU A 216 -0.88 -12.68 14.70
C LEU A 216 0.20 -11.58 14.63
N VAL A 217 0.05 -10.50 15.42
CA VAL A 217 1.07 -9.44 15.58
C VAL A 217 2.33 -9.99 16.24
N ASP A 218 2.19 -10.77 17.31
CA ASP A 218 3.34 -11.42 17.96
C ASP A 218 4.10 -12.35 16.99
N MET A 219 3.37 -13.12 16.17
CA MET A 219 3.96 -13.93 15.10
C MET A 219 4.73 -13.06 14.10
N ALA A 220 4.14 -11.95 13.65
CA ALA A 220 4.76 -11.01 12.73
C ALA A 220 6.07 -10.45 13.28
N ILE A 221 6.09 -10.02 14.54
CA ILE A 221 7.28 -9.50 15.22
C ILE A 221 8.39 -10.56 15.26
N MET A 222 8.06 -11.82 15.58
CA MET A 222 9.06 -12.89 15.58
C MET A 222 9.59 -13.24 14.19
N VAL A 223 8.75 -13.15 13.15
CA VAL A 223 9.16 -13.39 11.75
C VAL A 223 10.00 -12.23 11.21
N GLY A 224 9.78 -11.02 11.73
CA GLY A 224 10.38 -9.78 11.28
C GLY A 224 9.37 -8.93 10.52
N THR A 225 9.39 -7.63 10.83
CA THR A 225 8.53 -6.60 10.25
C THR A 225 9.40 -5.50 9.65
N ASP A 226 8.78 -4.43 9.14
CA ASP A 226 9.55 -3.24 8.76
C ASP A 226 10.14 -2.49 9.99
N PHE A 227 9.70 -2.82 11.21
CA PHE A 227 10.12 -2.18 12.46
C PHE A 227 11.20 -2.95 13.24
N ASN A 228 11.45 -4.22 12.92
CA ASN A 228 12.40 -5.07 13.63
C ASN A 228 12.93 -6.22 12.75
N GLN A 229 14.13 -6.72 13.01
CA GLN A 229 14.74 -7.76 12.17
C GLN A 229 14.08 -9.14 12.29
N GLY A 230 13.30 -9.37 13.35
CA GLY A 230 12.77 -10.69 13.70
C GLY A 230 13.82 -11.62 14.30
N ILE A 231 13.40 -12.82 14.65
CA ILE A 231 14.24 -13.83 15.29
C ILE A 231 14.82 -14.76 14.23
N LYS A 232 16.15 -14.87 14.20
CA LYS A 232 16.85 -15.72 13.23
C LYS A 232 16.35 -17.16 13.30
N GLY A 233 15.91 -17.68 12.15
CA GLY A 233 15.42 -19.06 12.03
C GLY A 233 13.99 -19.27 12.49
N ILE A 234 13.22 -18.20 12.72
CA ILE A 234 11.77 -18.25 12.93
C ILE A 234 11.06 -17.69 11.70
N GLY A 235 10.39 -18.57 10.95
CA GLY A 235 9.48 -18.21 9.87
C GLY A 235 8.02 -18.45 10.26
N ALA A 236 7.06 -18.06 9.41
CA ALA A 236 5.63 -18.06 9.71
C ALA A 236 5.10 -19.36 10.36
N LYS A 237 5.46 -20.53 9.81
CA LYS A 237 5.05 -21.84 10.36
C LYS A 237 5.61 -22.11 11.76
N LYS A 238 6.89 -21.77 11.99
CA LYS A 238 7.53 -21.96 13.30
C LYS A 238 7.00 -20.95 14.32
N GLY A 239 6.79 -19.70 13.90
CA GLY A 239 6.16 -18.66 14.72
C GLY A 239 4.75 -19.08 15.17
N LEU A 240 3.93 -19.62 14.26
CA LEU A 240 2.61 -20.14 14.60
C LEU A 240 2.67 -21.25 15.65
N LYS A 241 3.61 -22.20 15.48
CA LYS A 241 3.79 -23.29 16.45
C LYS A 241 4.12 -22.74 17.84
N LEU A 242 5.07 -21.82 17.93
CA LEU A 242 5.49 -21.22 19.19
C LEU A 242 4.34 -20.46 19.87
N ILE A 243 3.55 -19.72 19.09
CA ILE A 243 2.38 -18.99 19.63
C ILE A 243 1.30 -19.93 20.13
N LYS A 244 1.08 -21.06 19.45
CA LYS A 244 0.15 -22.09 19.96
C LYS A 244 0.66 -22.78 21.23
N GLU A 245 1.97 -22.89 21.41
CA GLU A 245 2.59 -23.56 22.55
C GLU A 245 2.70 -22.65 23.78
N HIS A 246 2.99 -21.36 23.57
CA HIS A 246 3.38 -20.42 24.63
C HIS A 246 2.46 -19.20 24.74
N GLY A 247 1.46 -19.06 23.86
CA GLY A 247 0.44 -18.02 23.96
C GLY A 247 0.86 -16.67 23.38
N ASP A 248 1.96 -16.07 23.86
CA ASP A 248 2.38 -14.72 23.50
C ASP A 248 3.91 -14.58 23.33
N ILE A 249 4.33 -13.48 22.71
CA ILE A 249 5.76 -13.24 22.43
C ILE A 249 6.62 -13.12 23.70
N TYR A 250 6.07 -12.64 24.82
CA TYR A 250 6.84 -12.43 26.05
C TYR A 250 7.28 -13.76 26.65
N GLN A 251 6.35 -14.72 26.76
CA GLN A 251 6.64 -16.07 27.23
C GLN A 251 7.61 -16.80 26.29
N ILE A 252 7.51 -16.57 24.98
CA ILE A 252 8.41 -17.18 23.99
C ILE A 252 9.83 -16.64 24.15
N LEU A 253 10.00 -15.32 24.26
CA LEU A 253 11.32 -14.69 24.42
C LEU A 253 12.00 -15.14 25.71
N GLU A 254 11.26 -15.18 26.83
CA GLU A 254 11.76 -15.69 28.11
C GLU A 254 12.16 -17.17 28.02
N LYS A 255 11.32 -18.00 27.39
CA LYS A 255 11.58 -19.45 27.29
C LYS A 255 12.78 -19.78 26.40
N LEU A 256 12.99 -18.99 25.35
CA LEU A 256 14.09 -19.18 24.40
C LEU A 256 15.36 -18.43 24.80
N ASP A 257 15.31 -17.59 25.84
CA ASP A 257 16.41 -16.70 26.27
C ASP A 257 16.90 -15.81 25.10
N ILE A 258 15.95 -15.15 24.43
CA ILE A 258 16.19 -14.28 23.27
C ILE A 258 15.76 -12.85 23.60
N GLU A 259 16.63 -11.90 23.30
CA GLU A 259 16.29 -10.47 23.29
C GLU A 259 16.12 -9.97 21.85
N LEU A 260 15.11 -9.13 21.63
CA LEU A 260 14.88 -8.45 20.36
C LEU A 260 15.67 -7.14 20.29
N ASP A 261 15.90 -6.65 19.07
CA ASP A 261 16.51 -5.35 18.78
C ASP A 261 15.63 -4.16 19.22
N VAL A 262 14.33 -4.39 19.37
CA VAL A 262 13.35 -3.41 19.84
C VAL A 262 12.42 -4.07 20.85
N ASP A 263 12.02 -3.32 21.88
CA ASP A 263 11.08 -3.79 22.91
C ASP A 263 9.78 -4.33 22.27
N PRO A 264 9.38 -5.59 22.58
CA PRO A 264 8.20 -6.22 21.99
C PRO A 264 6.90 -5.47 22.30
N THR A 265 6.80 -4.80 23.44
CA THR A 265 5.62 -3.97 23.80
C THR A 265 5.50 -2.76 22.90
N ILE A 266 6.63 -2.11 22.59
CA ILE A 266 6.65 -0.98 21.65
C ILE A 266 6.21 -1.47 20.27
N LEU A 267 6.76 -2.59 19.80
CA LEU A 267 6.40 -3.17 18.50
C LEU A 267 4.92 -3.57 18.43
N ARG A 268 4.37 -4.22 19.47
CA ARG A 268 2.93 -4.55 19.54
C ARG A 268 2.07 -3.30 19.46
N ASN A 269 2.42 -2.26 20.20
CA ASN A 269 1.66 -1.00 20.21
C ASN A 269 1.68 -0.31 18.84
N MET A 270 2.76 -0.43 18.05
CA MET A 270 2.79 0.09 16.69
C MET A 270 1.70 -0.51 15.81
N PHE A 271 1.27 -1.75 16.01
CA PHE A 271 0.19 -2.37 15.24
C PHE A 271 -1.18 -2.27 15.94
N LEU A 272 -1.22 -2.49 17.25
CA LEU A 272 -2.47 -2.62 17.99
C LEU A 272 -3.06 -1.28 18.45
N ASN A 273 -2.20 -0.27 18.70
CA ASN A 273 -2.53 1.02 19.30
C ASN A 273 -1.93 2.18 18.49
N HIS A 274 -2.10 2.14 17.16
CA HIS A 274 -1.52 3.12 16.23
C HIS A 274 -2.33 4.41 16.14
N GLU A 275 -1.64 5.52 15.82
CA GLU A 275 -2.28 6.81 15.59
C GLU A 275 -2.98 6.84 14.23
N VAL A 276 -4.25 7.19 14.25
CA VAL A 276 -5.08 7.37 13.05
C VAL A 276 -5.71 8.75 13.03
N ASP A 277 -6.05 9.19 11.83
CA ASP A 277 -6.96 10.29 11.65
C ASP A 277 -8.39 9.77 11.59
N SER A 278 -9.23 10.24 12.50
CA SER A 278 -10.67 9.93 12.55
C SER A 278 -11.51 11.01 11.88
N ASP A 279 -10.93 12.19 11.62
CA ASP A 279 -11.58 13.37 11.07
C ASP A 279 -11.15 13.58 9.62
N TYR A 280 -11.77 12.83 8.72
CA TYR A 280 -11.55 12.94 7.28
C TYR A 280 -12.86 12.88 6.52
N GLU A 281 -12.82 13.37 5.28
CA GLU A 281 -13.97 13.37 4.38
C GLU A 281 -13.63 12.72 3.05
N LEU A 282 -14.54 11.87 2.56
CA LEU A 282 -14.40 11.20 1.27
C LEU A 282 -15.32 11.86 0.24
N LYS A 283 -14.73 12.66 -0.65
CA LYS A 283 -15.44 13.34 -1.74
C LYS A 283 -14.77 13.05 -3.07
N TRP A 284 -15.49 12.33 -3.93
CA TRP A 284 -15.16 12.22 -5.35
C TRP A 284 -15.69 13.45 -6.09
N GLN A 285 -14.87 13.99 -6.99
CA GLN A 285 -15.17 15.20 -7.74
C GLN A 285 -15.08 14.92 -9.24
N LYS A 286 -15.52 15.88 -10.05
CA LYS A 286 -15.28 15.84 -11.50
C LYS A 286 -13.79 15.96 -11.78
N ALA A 287 -13.27 15.11 -12.67
CA ALA A 287 -11.90 15.25 -13.16
C ALA A 287 -11.72 16.59 -13.91
N ASP A 288 -10.65 17.30 -13.60
CA ASP A 288 -10.24 18.52 -14.30
C ASP A 288 -9.48 18.15 -15.57
N GLN A 289 -10.22 17.89 -16.64
CA GLN A 289 -9.65 17.42 -17.89
C GLN A 289 -8.59 18.36 -18.47
N GLU A 290 -8.79 19.67 -18.37
CA GLU A 290 -7.86 20.67 -18.92
C GLU A 290 -6.52 20.62 -18.16
N GLN A 291 -6.56 20.69 -16.83
CA GLN A 291 -5.34 20.63 -16.02
C GLN A 291 -4.65 19.26 -16.09
N ILE A 292 -5.39 18.15 -16.29
CA ILE A 292 -4.76 16.83 -16.47
C ILE A 292 -4.02 16.77 -17.81
N VAL A 293 -4.60 17.29 -18.89
CA VAL A 293 -3.94 17.32 -20.20
C VAL A 293 -2.72 18.23 -20.16
N ASP A 294 -2.81 19.42 -19.55
CA ASP A 294 -1.65 20.30 -19.37
C ASP A 294 -0.54 19.62 -18.56
N PHE A 295 -0.89 19.03 -17.42
CA PHE A 295 0.09 18.36 -16.56
C PHE A 295 0.73 17.13 -17.22
N LEU A 296 -0.06 16.24 -17.83
CA LEU A 296 0.47 14.99 -18.38
C LEU A 296 1.05 15.15 -19.78
N CYS A 297 0.36 15.85 -20.67
CA CYS A 297 0.77 16.01 -22.07
C CYS A 297 1.73 17.18 -22.24
N GLY A 298 1.44 18.31 -21.59
CA GLY A 298 2.28 19.50 -21.66
C GLY A 298 3.58 19.37 -20.86
N GLU A 299 3.50 18.92 -19.60
CA GLU A 299 4.70 18.83 -18.75
C GLU A 299 5.42 17.48 -18.86
N HIS A 300 4.73 16.36 -19.13
CA HIS A 300 5.28 15.00 -18.98
C HIS A 300 5.20 14.13 -20.25
N ASP A 301 4.94 14.74 -21.41
CA ASP A 301 4.98 14.12 -22.75
C ASP A 301 4.05 12.90 -22.95
N PHE A 302 2.94 12.84 -22.22
CA PHE A 302 1.91 11.83 -22.44
C PHE A 302 1.15 12.09 -23.75
N SER A 303 0.72 11.01 -24.41
CA SER A 303 -0.15 11.10 -25.57
C SER A 303 -1.55 11.59 -25.18
N GLU A 304 -1.94 12.75 -25.68
CA GLU A 304 -3.25 13.38 -25.40
C GLU A 304 -4.42 12.47 -25.71
N SER A 305 -4.42 11.80 -26.86
CA SER A 305 -5.50 10.86 -27.23
C SER A 305 -5.65 9.70 -26.23
N ARG A 306 -4.55 9.19 -25.67
CA ARG A 306 -4.57 8.15 -24.64
C ARG A 306 -5.05 8.70 -23.30
N VAL A 307 -4.62 9.91 -22.93
CA VAL A 307 -5.06 10.58 -21.71
C VAL A 307 -6.57 10.80 -21.75
N LEU A 308 -7.09 11.38 -22.82
CA LEU A 308 -8.53 11.61 -23.01
C LEU A 308 -9.36 10.31 -22.93
N SER A 309 -8.86 9.22 -23.51
CA SER A 309 -9.52 7.90 -23.41
C SER A 309 -9.59 7.38 -21.96
N ALA A 310 -8.55 7.61 -21.14
CA ALA A 310 -8.58 7.26 -19.73
C ALA A 310 -9.56 8.14 -18.95
N LEU A 311 -9.59 9.44 -19.24
CA LEU A 311 -10.51 10.39 -18.59
C LEU A 311 -11.99 10.10 -18.87
N ASP A 312 -12.30 9.57 -20.06
CA ASP A 312 -13.67 9.17 -20.39
C ASP A 312 -14.20 8.11 -19.41
N LYS A 313 -13.35 7.17 -18.99
CA LYS A 313 -13.68 6.13 -18.02
C LYS A 313 -14.02 6.71 -16.64
N LEU A 314 -13.38 7.80 -16.24
CA LEU A 314 -13.62 8.45 -14.95
C LEU A 314 -15.03 9.03 -14.82
N LYS A 315 -15.74 9.27 -15.93
CA LYS A 315 -17.11 9.80 -15.91
C LYS A 315 -18.08 8.89 -15.14
N LYS A 316 -17.80 7.58 -15.02
CA LYS A 316 -18.63 6.62 -14.27
C LYS A 316 -18.72 6.93 -12.78
N LEU A 317 -17.71 7.59 -12.20
CA LEU A 317 -17.77 8.06 -10.80
C LEU A 317 -18.94 9.03 -10.58
N GLN A 318 -19.23 9.87 -11.57
CA GLN A 318 -20.24 10.92 -11.45
C GLN A 318 -21.66 10.37 -11.55
N THR A 319 -21.88 9.41 -12.46
CA THR A 319 -23.20 8.80 -12.68
C THR A 319 -23.67 8.03 -11.44
N THR A 320 -22.74 7.48 -10.68
CA THR A 320 -23.03 6.71 -9.46
C THR A 320 -23.31 7.60 -8.24
N GLN A 321 -22.89 8.87 -8.28
CA GLN A 321 -23.12 9.82 -7.19
C GLN A 321 -24.53 10.40 -7.27
N SER A 322 -24.99 10.70 -8.49
CA SER A 322 -26.35 11.20 -8.76
C SER A 322 -27.45 10.19 -8.41
N SER A 323 -27.19 8.88 -8.52
CA SER A 323 -28.17 7.85 -8.20
C SER A 323 -28.37 7.65 -6.69
N LEU A 324 -27.39 8.01 -5.84
CA LEU A 324 -27.54 7.96 -4.39
C LEU A 324 -28.29 9.19 -3.85
N GLU A 325 -28.03 10.38 -4.40
CA GLU A 325 -28.73 11.61 -4.02
C GLU A 325 -30.20 11.62 -4.45
N GLN A 326 -30.60 10.81 -5.43
CA GLN A 326 -32.00 10.67 -5.87
C GLN A 326 -32.86 9.79 -4.94
N TRP A 327 -32.26 9.11 -3.96
CA TRP A 327 -32.95 8.20 -3.03
C TRP A 327 -33.03 8.72 -1.59
N PHE A 328 -32.49 9.91 -1.33
CA PHE A 328 -32.63 10.65 -0.07
C PHE A 328 -33.39 11.95 -0.30
#